data_AF-A0A7S1DBV3-F1
#
_entry.id   AF-A0A7S1DBV3-F1
#
_cell.length_a   1.000
_cell.length_b   1.000
_cell.length_c   1.000
_cell.angle_alpha   90.00
_cell.angle_beta   90.00
_cell.angle_gamma   90.00
#
_symmetry.space_group_name_H-M   'P 1'
#
loop_
_entity.id
_entity.type
_entity.pdbx_description
1 polymer ?
#
loop_
_entity_poly.entity_id
_entity_poly.type
_entity_poly.pdbx_seq_one_letter_code
_entity_poly.pdbx_strand_id
1 'polypeptide(L)'
;AMEQQTVTIAKAGIHASLNARCSVLAAANPVYGQYDRKRRIQENIGLPDSLLSRFDLLFVVLDQLDPATDRKIASHVIRGHRYRSGAGQPGHDSDYDEDDEDDMEIDNNESRVHSIWQRSHHITQNEYMLTQANENPDPHSNDVLQHDFLRKFLHFAKTRAKPILTDEARECIASRYAE
;
A
#
# COMPACT_ATOMS: atom_id res chain seq x y z
N ALA A 1 -17.16 -10.22 -14.70
CA ALA A 1 -16.30 -9.05 -14.46
C ALA A 1 -14.90 -9.46 -14.01
N MET A 2 -14.66 -9.89 -12.76
CA MET A 2 -13.29 -10.16 -12.26
C MET A 2 -12.52 -11.24 -13.04
N GLU A 3 -13.18 -12.37 -13.35
CA GLU A 3 -12.52 -13.52 -13.97
C GLU A 3 -12.32 -13.37 -15.49
N GLN A 4 -13.30 -12.81 -16.18
CA GLN A 4 -13.25 -12.58 -17.64
C GLN A 4 -12.67 -11.20 -18.01
N GLN A 5 -12.48 -10.32 -17.02
CA GLN A 5 -12.07 -8.92 -17.19
C GLN A 5 -12.89 -8.14 -18.24
N THR A 6 -14.16 -8.53 -18.41
CA THR A 6 -15.09 -8.01 -19.40
C THR A 6 -16.48 -7.90 -18.77
N VAL A 7 -17.23 -6.87 -19.13
CA VAL A 7 -18.60 -6.62 -18.69
C VAL A 7 -19.51 -6.57 -19.92
N THR A 8 -20.45 -7.50 -20.00
CA THR A 8 -21.49 -7.52 -21.02
C THR A 8 -22.75 -6.87 -20.47
N ILE A 9 -23.27 -5.87 -21.17
CA ILE A 9 -24.47 -5.15 -20.80
C ILE A 9 -25.49 -5.34 -21.92
N ALA A 10 -26.66 -5.84 -21.55
CA ALA A 10 -27.83 -5.94 -22.41
C ALA A 10 -28.95 -5.12 -21.79
N LYS A 11 -29.12 -3.87 -22.23
CA LYS A 11 -30.15 -2.96 -21.69
C LYS A 11 -30.67 -2.04 -22.79
N ALA A 12 -31.98 -1.80 -22.81
CA ALA A 12 -32.64 -0.92 -23.79
C ALA A 12 -32.34 -1.26 -25.26
N GLY A 13 -32.23 -2.56 -25.59
CA GLY A 13 -31.89 -3.02 -26.94
C GLY A 13 -30.42 -2.86 -27.33
N ILE A 14 -29.59 -2.28 -26.46
CA ILE A 14 -28.14 -2.18 -26.66
C ILE A 14 -27.48 -3.40 -26.02
N HIS A 15 -26.84 -4.20 -26.86
CA HIS A 15 -25.96 -5.29 -26.47
C HIS A 15 -24.52 -4.84 -26.69
N ALA A 16 -23.81 -4.53 -25.59
CA ALA A 16 -22.43 -4.08 -25.64
C ALA A 16 -21.55 -4.95 -24.73
N SER A 17 -20.31 -5.16 -25.16
CA SER A 17 -19.27 -5.81 -24.36
C SER A 17 -18.15 -4.80 -24.14
N LEU A 18 -17.84 -4.51 -22.88
CA LEU A 18 -16.87 -3.51 -22.47
C LEU A 18 -15.70 -4.18 -21.74
N ASN A 19 -14.50 -3.71 -22.03
CA ASN A 19 -13.30 -4.16 -21.33
C ASN A 19 -13.30 -3.63 -19.89
N ALA A 20 -13.02 -4.51 -18.93
CA ALA A 20 -13.00 -4.20 -17.50
C ALA A 20 -11.72 -4.74 -16.83
N ARG A 21 -10.58 -4.59 -17.51
CA ARG A 21 -9.24 -4.90 -16.98
C ARG A 21 -8.86 -3.90 -15.89
N CYS A 22 -9.31 -4.15 -14.67
CA CYS A 22 -8.91 -3.42 -13.47
C CYS A 22 -8.53 -4.39 -12.35
N SER A 23 -7.62 -3.95 -11.48
CA SER A 23 -7.35 -4.64 -10.21
C SER A 23 -8.39 -4.19 -9.18
N VAL A 24 -8.84 -5.11 -8.34
CA VAL A 24 -9.84 -4.83 -7.28
C VAL A 24 -9.16 -4.99 -5.92
N LEU A 25 -9.23 -3.93 -5.11
CA LEU A 25 -8.90 -3.99 -3.69
C LEU A 25 -10.20 -3.96 -2.90
N ALA A 26 -10.35 -4.88 -1.95
CA ALA A 26 -11.51 -4.95 -1.08
C ALA A 26 -11.07 -5.03 0.38
N ALA A 27 -11.75 -4.28 1.24
CA ALA A 27 -11.65 -4.38 2.68
C ALA A 27 -13.01 -4.86 3.23
N ALA A 28 -12.98 -5.80 4.16
CA ALA A 28 -14.19 -6.36 4.75
C ALA A 28 -13.99 -6.57 6.25
N ASN A 29 -15.05 -6.33 7.01
CA ASN A 29 -15.09 -6.61 8.43
C ASN A 29 -15.71 -8.00 8.67
N PRO A 30 -15.33 -8.70 9.76
CA PRO A 30 -15.98 -9.94 10.14
C PRO A 30 -17.47 -9.73 10.45
N VAL A 31 -18.31 -10.74 10.17
CA VAL A 31 -19.78 -10.68 10.33
C VAL A 31 -20.22 -10.28 11.75
N TYR A 32 -19.48 -10.72 12.77
CA TYR A 32 -19.77 -10.42 14.19
C TYR A 32 -18.83 -9.35 14.77
N GLY A 33 -18.16 -8.55 13.93
CA GLY A 33 -17.22 -7.50 14.33
C GLY A 33 -15.86 -7.99 14.82
N GLN A 34 -15.77 -9.23 15.34
CA GLN A 34 -14.52 -9.87 15.72
C GLN A 34 -14.26 -11.11 14.86
N TYR A 35 -12.99 -11.31 14.52
CA TYR A 35 -12.57 -12.47 13.73
C TYR A 35 -12.37 -13.68 14.65
N ASP A 36 -13.10 -14.77 14.39
CA ASP A 36 -12.94 -16.03 15.12
C ASP A 36 -11.95 -16.96 14.41
N ARG A 37 -10.81 -17.20 15.05
CA ARG A 37 -9.74 -18.08 14.55
C ARG A 37 -10.13 -19.55 14.42
N LYS A 38 -11.20 -19.97 15.12
CA LYS A 38 -11.68 -21.36 15.06
C LYS A 38 -12.55 -21.62 13.84
N ARG A 39 -13.08 -20.57 13.22
CA ARG A 39 -13.96 -20.63 12.05
C ARG A 39 -13.17 -20.41 10.77
N ARG A 40 -13.70 -20.94 9.66
CA ARG A 40 -13.10 -20.73 8.33
C ARG A 40 -13.21 -19.27 7.91
N ILE A 41 -12.32 -18.82 7.03
CA ILE A 41 -12.31 -17.44 6.51
C ILE A 41 -13.67 -17.08 5.88
N GLN A 42 -14.22 -17.97 5.05
CA GLN A 42 -15.53 -17.80 4.40
C GLN A 42 -16.68 -17.59 5.40
N GLU A 43 -16.63 -18.27 6.55
CA GLU A 43 -17.63 -18.14 7.62
C GLU A 43 -17.47 -16.86 8.43
N ASN A 44 -16.24 -16.35 8.55
CA ASN A 44 -15.94 -15.10 9.25
C ASN A 44 -16.36 -13.87 8.43
N ILE A 45 -16.19 -13.89 7.11
CA ILE A 45 -16.51 -12.77 6.22
C ILE A 45 -17.94 -12.85 5.69
N GLY A 46 -18.52 -14.06 5.59
CA GLY A 46 -19.86 -14.27 5.04
C GLY A 46 -19.90 -14.18 3.51
N LEU A 47 -18.79 -14.45 2.84
CA LEU A 47 -18.71 -14.51 1.37
C LEU A 47 -18.57 -15.95 0.88
N PRO A 48 -19.17 -16.29 -0.28
CA PRO A 48 -19.04 -17.62 -0.86
C PRO A 48 -17.60 -17.89 -1.29
N ASP A 49 -17.16 -19.14 -1.13
CA ASP A 49 -15.82 -19.60 -1.47
C ASP A 49 -15.46 -19.32 -2.95
N SER A 50 -16.44 -19.43 -3.84
CA SER A 50 -16.30 -19.14 -5.28
C SER A 50 -15.97 -17.68 -5.61
N LEU A 51 -16.29 -16.74 -4.71
CA LEU A 51 -15.88 -15.34 -4.86
C LEU A 51 -14.51 -15.11 -4.24
N LEU A 52 -14.22 -15.75 -3.09
CA LEU A 52 -12.92 -15.66 -2.42
C LEU A 52 -11.80 -16.24 -3.29
N SER A 53 -12.06 -17.34 -4.00
CA SER A 53 -11.09 -17.96 -4.92
C SER A 53 -10.70 -17.07 -6.10
N ARG A 54 -11.41 -15.96 -6.34
CA ARG A 54 -11.08 -14.97 -7.38
C ARG A 54 -10.13 -13.89 -6.90
N PHE A 55 -9.83 -13.83 -5.60
CA PHE A 55 -8.80 -12.96 -5.06
C PHE A 55 -7.49 -13.74 -4.99
N ASP A 56 -6.43 -13.20 -5.61
CA ASP A 56 -5.11 -13.85 -5.60
C ASP A 56 -4.48 -13.85 -4.19
N LEU A 57 -4.78 -12.84 -3.39
CA LEU A 57 -4.23 -12.66 -2.04
C LEU A 57 -5.34 -12.27 -1.06
N LEU A 58 -5.34 -12.95 0.09
CA LEU A 58 -6.23 -12.68 1.21
C LEU A 58 -5.39 -12.35 2.45
N PHE A 59 -5.52 -11.13 2.95
CA PHE A 59 -4.84 -10.68 4.17
C PHE A 59 -5.83 -10.61 5.32
N VAL A 60 -5.56 -11.37 6.39
CA VAL A 60 -6.34 -11.30 7.63
C VAL A 60 -5.55 -10.47 8.63
N VAL A 61 -6.03 -9.25 8.89
CA VAL A 61 -5.46 -8.36 9.91
C VAL A 61 -6.20 -8.60 11.21
N LEU A 62 -5.48 -9.00 12.26
CA LEU A 62 -6.02 -9.29 13.57
C LEU A 62 -5.49 -8.31 14.59
N ASP A 63 -6.40 -7.70 15.33
CA ASP A 63 -6.06 -6.91 16.50
C ASP A 63 -5.83 -7.85 17.70
N GLN A 64 -4.57 -7.96 18.14
CA GLN A 64 -4.17 -8.79 19.28
C GLN A 64 -3.66 -7.88 20.39
N LEU A 65 -4.19 -8.06 21.58
CA LEU A 65 -3.77 -7.33 22.78
C LEU A 65 -2.35 -7.79 23.19
N ASP A 66 -1.34 -7.03 22.79
CA ASP A 66 0.05 -7.23 23.21
C ASP A 66 0.63 -5.88 23.72
N PRO A 67 0.88 -5.74 25.03
CA PRO A 67 1.37 -4.49 25.61
C PRO A 67 2.66 -3.96 24.98
N ALA A 68 3.53 -4.84 24.46
CA ALA A 68 4.76 -4.43 23.81
C ALA A 68 4.51 -3.82 22.43
N THR A 69 3.68 -4.48 21.62
CA THR A 69 3.25 -3.98 20.30
C THR A 69 2.40 -2.72 20.43
N ASP A 70 1.43 -2.70 21.35
CA ASP A 70 0.58 -1.55 21.62
C ASP A 70 1.40 -0.32 22.00
N ARG A 71 2.45 -0.50 22.81
CA ARG A 71 3.37 0.58 23.16
C ARG A 71 4.14 1.12 21.94
N LYS A 72 4.58 0.24 21.04
CA LYS A 72 5.24 0.65 19.79
C LYS A 72 4.28 1.45 18.91
N ILE A 73 3.07 0.94 18.71
CA ILE A 73 2.02 1.62 17.92
C ILE A 73 1.71 2.99 18.54
N ALA A 74 1.44 3.05 19.85
CA ALA A 74 1.16 4.31 20.54
C ALA A 74 2.33 5.31 20.42
N SER A 75 3.58 4.85 20.56
CA SER A 75 4.75 5.71 20.38
C SER A 75 4.86 6.26 18.95
N HIS A 76 4.50 5.46 17.95
CA HIS A 76 4.48 5.88 16.54
C HIS A 76 3.37 6.90 16.27
N VAL A 77 2.16 6.65 16.78
CA VAL A 77 1.03 7.59 16.66
C VAL A 77 1.38 8.93 17.33
N ILE A 78 1.89 8.92 18.56
CA ILE A 78 2.30 10.15 19.26
C ILE A 78 3.40 10.89 18.48
N ARG A 79 4.36 10.16 17.91
CA ARG A 79 5.41 10.74 17.05
C ARG A 79 4.78 11.47 15.86
N GLY A 80 3.87 10.84 15.13
CA GLY A 80 3.13 11.47 14.02
C GLY A 80 2.40 12.75 14.44
N HIS A 81 1.63 12.68 15.53
CA HIS A 81 0.88 13.83 16.04
C HIS A 81 1.78 14.98 16.56
N ARG A 82 3.00 14.69 17.05
CA ARG A 82 3.95 15.72 17.51
C ARG A 82 4.61 16.51 16.37
N TYR A 83 4.67 15.94 15.17
CA TYR A 83 5.20 16.61 13.98
C TYR A 83 4.15 17.47 13.25
N ARG A 84 2.87 17.46 13.68
CA ARG A 84 1.90 18.51 13.31
C ARG A 84 2.35 19.85 13.88
N SER A 85 2.98 20.67 13.05
CA SER A 85 3.33 22.04 13.39
C SER A 85 2.07 22.92 13.37
N GLY A 86 1.36 23.00 14.50
CA GLY A 86 0.63 24.18 14.97
C GLY A 86 -0.43 24.91 14.11
N ALA A 87 -0.77 24.48 12.89
CA ALA A 87 -1.61 25.26 11.97
C ALA A 87 -2.83 24.53 11.38
N GLY A 88 -3.17 23.33 11.86
CA GLY A 88 -4.35 22.59 11.40
C GLY A 88 -5.57 22.80 12.31
N GLN A 89 -6.74 23.08 11.73
CA GLN A 89 -8.01 23.13 12.45
C GLN A 89 -8.31 21.77 13.13
N PRO A 90 -8.91 21.75 14.33
CA PRO A 90 -9.23 20.50 15.02
C PRO A 90 -10.24 19.68 14.18
N GLY A 91 -9.85 18.46 13.81
CA GLY A 91 -10.71 17.50 13.10
C GLY A 91 -10.35 17.23 11.63
N HIS A 92 -9.27 17.82 11.10
CA HIS A 92 -8.81 17.57 9.73
C HIS A 92 -7.54 16.71 9.73
N ASP A 93 -7.63 15.50 9.17
CA ASP A 93 -6.51 14.58 8.99
C ASP A 93 -5.72 14.92 7.72
N SER A 94 -4.95 16.01 7.79
CA SER A 94 -4.15 16.53 6.66
C SER A 94 -2.96 15.67 6.23
N ASP A 95 -2.73 14.49 6.84
CA ASP A 95 -1.73 13.53 6.33
C ASP A 95 -2.12 12.99 4.93
N TYR A 96 -3.35 13.23 4.47
CA TYR A 96 -3.85 12.80 3.17
C TYR A 96 -4.25 13.94 2.21
N ASP A 97 -4.35 15.20 2.65
CA ASP A 97 -5.01 16.26 1.88
C ASP A 97 -4.13 17.49 1.54
N GLU A 98 -2.86 17.58 1.97
CA GLU A 98 -2.00 18.74 1.62
C GLU A 98 -1.20 18.58 0.30
N ASP A 99 -1.27 17.43 -0.39
CA ASP A 99 -0.53 17.18 -1.64
C ASP A 99 -1.41 17.17 -2.91
N ASP A 100 -2.74 17.30 -2.80
CA ASP A 100 -3.67 17.24 -3.95
C ASP A 100 -4.24 18.60 -4.39
N GLU A 101 -3.94 19.69 -3.66
CA GLU A 101 -4.26 21.06 -4.09
C GLU A 101 -2.96 21.86 -4.34
N ASP A 102 -2.75 22.18 -5.63
CA ASP A 102 -1.77 23.12 -6.20
C ASP A 102 -0.32 22.65 -6.44
N ASP A 103 -0.09 22.09 -7.65
CA ASP A 103 1.01 22.54 -8.51
C ASP A 103 0.75 22.19 -10.00
N MET A 104 -0.33 22.77 -10.55
CA MET A 104 -0.43 23.05 -11.99
C MET A 104 0.05 24.49 -12.30
N GLU A 105 0.85 25.09 -11.41
CA GLU A 105 1.66 26.24 -11.78
C GLU A 105 2.88 25.75 -12.56
N ILE A 106 2.88 26.05 -13.86
CA ILE A 106 4.07 25.92 -14.71
C ILE A 106 5.07 27.00 -14.24
N ASP A 107 5.80 26.72 -13.17
CA ASP A 107 7.01 27.48 -12.85
C ASP A 107 8.09 27.12 -13.88
N ASN A 108 8.48 28.09 -14.69
CA ASN A 108 9.49 28.00 -15.75
C ASN A 108 10.92 27.82 -15.20
N ASN A 109 11.08 27.26 -14.00
CA ASN A 109 12.37 27.05 -13.37
C ASN A 109 12.79 25.58 -13.53
N GLU A 110 13.53 25.34 -14.61
CA GLU A 110 14.07 24.06 -15.09
C GLU A 110 15.10 23.40 -14.16
N SER A 111 15.02 23.58 -12.83
CA SER A 111 16.05 23.12 -11.88
C SER A 111 15.60 22.77 -10.46
N ARG A 112 14.30 22.52 -10.21
CA ARG A 112 13.96 21.65 -9.05
C ARG A 112 14.35 20.22 -9.42
N VAL A 113 15.61 19.87 -9.18
CA VAL A 113 16.05 18.46 -9.16
C VAL A 113 15.16 17.77 -8.13
N HIS A 114 14.16 17.00 -8.61
CA HIS A 114 13.35 16.14 -7.75
C HIS A 114 14.31 15.17 -7.08
N SER A 115 14.72 15.49 -5.85
CA SER A 115 15.58 14.63 -5.06
C SER A 115 14.80 13.37 -4.77
N ILE A 116 15.28 12.21 -5.23
CA ILE A 116 14.60 10.91 -5.07
C ILE A 116 14.34 10.61 -3.59
N TRP A 117 15.20 11.15 -2.73
CA TRP A 117 15.24 10.93 -1.29
C TRP A 117 14.79 12.19 -0.56
N GLN A 118 13.91 12.00 0.42
CA GLN A 118 13.55 13.01 1.41
C GLN A 118 13.99 12.52 2.78
N ARG A 119 14.67 13.39 3.54
CA ARG A 119 15.08 13.06 4.90
C ARG A 119 13.85 12.72 5.74
N SER A 120 13.86 11.56 6.39
CA SER A 120 12.78 11.16 7.27
C SER A 120 12.65 12.18 8.42
N HIS A 121 11.56 12.95 8.44
CA HIS A 121 11.29 13.90 9.51
C HIS A 121 10.96 13.22 10.84
N HIS A 122 10.68 11.91 10.81
CA HIS A 122 10.22 11.20 11.97
C HIS A 122 11.41 10.92 12.93
N ILE A 123 12.66 10.81 12.48
CA ILE A 123 13.78 10.34 13.32
C ILE A 123 13.96 11.17 14.60
N THR A 124 13.98 10.46 15.73
CA THR A 124 14.33 11.06 17.03
C THR A 124 15.85 11.17 17.16
N GLN A 125 16.32 12.17 17.91
CA GLN A 125 17.76 12.41 18.14
C GLN A 125 18.51 11.16 18.65
N ASN A 126 17.82 10.25 19.35
CA ASN A 126 18.38 9.01 19.90
C ASN A 126 18.62 7.93 18.81
N GLU A 127 17.72 7.84 17.82
CA GLU A 127 17.81 6.92 16.68
C GLU A 127 18.98 7.32 15.75
N TYR A 128 19.22 8.63 15.62
CA TYR A 128 20.37 9.19 14.91
C TYR A 128 21.74 8.91 15.57
N MET A 129 21.76 8.75 16.91
CA MET A 129 22.98 8.39 17.65
C MET A 129 23.34 6.90 17.49
N LEU A 130 22.34 6.02 17.41
CA LEU A 130 22.54 4.58 17.17
C LEU A 130 23.06 4.29 15.76
N THR A 131 22.60 5.02 14.75
CA THR A 131 23.05 4.83 13.35
C THR A 131 24.50 5.28 13.12
N GLN A 132 25.02 6.21 13.93
CA GLN A 132 26.43 6.66 13.86
C GLN A 132 27.42 5.70 14.52
N ALA A 133 26.95 4.67 15.25
CA ALA A 133 27.81 3.63 15.80
C ALA A 133 28.20 2.55 14.75
N ASN A 134 27.63 2.61 13.54
CA ASN A 134 27.94 1.69 12.46
C ASN A 134 29.11 2.23 11.61
N GLU A 135 30.13 1.40 11.36
CA GLU A 135 31.38 1.82 10.69
C GLU A 135 31.21 2.18 9.20
N ASN A 136 30.07 1.85 8.58
CA ASN A 136 29.67 2.28 7.23
C ASN A 136 28.14 2.36 7.13
N PRO A 137 27.51 3.48 7.50
CA PRO A 137 26.06 3.64 7.34
C PRO A 137 25.75 4.00 5.88
N ASP A 138 24.79 3.29 5.27
CA ASP A 138 24.24 3.67 3.98
C ASP A 138 23.72 5.12 4.04
N PRO A 139 24.10 6.00 3.09
CA PRO A 139 23.81 7.44 3.18
C PRO A 139 22.31 7.77 3.15
N HIS A 140 21.47 6.84 2.68
CA HIS A 140 20.02 6.98 2.56
C HIS A 140 19.25 5.98 3.42
N SER A 141 19.91 5.28 4.37
CA SER A 141 19.23 4.31 5.26
C SER A 141 18.06 4.92 6.04
N ASN A 142 18.11 6.24 6.22
CA ASN A 142 17.16 7.03 6.98
C ASN A 142 16.31 7.96 6.09
N ASP A 143 16.46 7.86 4.77
CA ASP A 143 15.73 8.67 3.82
C ASP A 143 14.55 7.89 3.25
N VAL A 144 13.44 8.59 3.05
CA VAL A 144 12.21 8.05 2.48
C VAL A 144 12.17 8.42 0.99
N LEU A 145 11.67 7.51 0.16
CA LEU A 145 11.42 7.79 -1.25
C LEU A 145 10.29 8.80 -1.40
N GLN A 146 10.50 9.82 -2.23
CA GLN A 146 9.44 10.78 -2.54
C GLN A 146 8.28 10.10 -3.28
N HIS A 147 7.05 10.46 -2.91
CA HIS A 147 5.82 9.98 -3.56
C HIS A 147 5.82 10.26 -5.06
N ASP A 148 6.29 11.44 -5.48
CA ASP A 148 6.43 11.83 -6.89
C ASP A 148 7.31 10.90 -7.70
N PHE A 149 8.46 10.52 -7.14
CA PHE A 149 9.35 9.58 -7.78
C PHE A 149 8.69 8.20 -7.87
N LEU A 150 8.05 7.75 -6.79
CA LEU A 150 7.42 6.43 -6.71
C LEU A 150 6.27 6.29 -7.72
N ARG A 151 5.47 7.35 -7.90
CA ARG A 151 4.44 7.47 -8.94
C ARG A 151 5.02 7.37 -10.35
N LYS A 152 6.07 8.14 -10.65
CA LYS A 152 6.78 8.09 -11.94
C LYS A 152 7.40 6.72 -12.19
N PHE A 153 8.01 6.12 -11.18
CA PHE A 153 8.62 4.80 -11.23
C PHE A 153 7.59 3.69 -11.49
N LEU A 154 6.45 3.73 -10.80
CA LEU A 154 5.37 2.75 -11.00
C LEU A 154 4.82 2.83 -12.43
N HIS A 155 4.68 4.03 -12.99
CA HIS A 155 4.30 4.22 -14.38
C HIS A 155 5.34 3.64 -15.34
N PHE A 156 6.63 3.92 -15.11
CA PHE A 156 7.73 3.34 -15.90
C PHE A 156 7.72 1.81 -15.86
N ALA A 157 7.61 1.22 -14.66
CA ALA A 157 7.58 -0.23 -14.48
C ALA A 157 6.37 -0.86 -15.20
N LYS A 158 5.17 -0.28 -15.07
CA LYS A 158 3.96 -0.80 -15.71
C LYS A 158 3.98 -0.70 -17.24
N THR A 159 4.66 0.29 -17.82
CA THR A 159 4.62 0.56 -19.27
C THR A 159 5.80 -0.05 -20.02
N ARG A 160 7.00 -0.03 -19.43
CA ARG A 160 8.25 -0.39 -20.12
C ARG A 160 8.83 -1.72 -19.67
N ALA A 161 8.62 -2.13 -18.42
CA ALA A 161 9.12 -3.43 -17.96
C ALA A 161 8.15 -4.54 -18.37
N LYS A 162 8.68 -5.55 -19.07
CA LYS A 162 7.95 -6.78 -19.40
C LYS A 162 8.76 -7.96 -18.85
N PRO A 163 8.68 -8.23 -17.54
CA PRO A 163 9.43 -9.33 -16.94
C PRO A 163 8.95 -10.65 -17.56
N ILE A 164 9.91 -11.54 -17.84
CA ILE A 164 9.65 -12.90 -18.32
C ILE A 164 9.94 -13.89 -17.21
N LEU A 165 9.13 -14.94 -17.12
CA LEU A 165 9.33 -16.00 -16.14
C LEU A 165 10.52 -16.85 -16.58
N THR A 166 11.54 -16.95 -15.73
CA THR A 166 12.70 -17.80 -15.96
C THR A 166 12.35 -19.27 -15.71
N ASP A 167 13.05 -20.20 -16.37
CA ASP A 167 12.79 -21.63 -16.21
C ASP A 167 13.05 -22.11 -14.77
N GLU A 168 14.09 -21.58 -14.11
CA GLU A 168 14.39 -21.85 -12.70
C GLU A 168 13.23 -21.44 -11.78
N ALA A 169 12.63 -20.27 -12.01
CA ALA A 169 11.49 -19.81 -11.23
C ALA A 169 10.26 -20.69 -11.46
N ARG A 170 10.02 -21.17 -12.69
CA ARG A 170 8.91 -22.08 -13.00
C ARG A 170 9.03 -23.39 -12.22
N GLU A 171 10.22 -23.98 -12.17
CA GLU A 171 10.44 -25.22 -11.43
C GLU A 171 10.24 -25.04 -9.92
N CYS A 172 10.75 -23.95 -9.36
CA CYS A 172 10.56 -23.58 -7.95
C CYS A 172 9.07 -23.36 -7.59
N ILE A 173 8.31 -22.70 -8.46
CA ILE A 173 6.86 -22.50 -8.25
C ILE A 173 6.11 -23.84 -8.32
N ALA A 174 6.48 -24.71 -9.26
CA ALA A 174 5.84 -26.01 -9.42
C ALA A 174 6.07 -26.92 -8.21
N SER A 175 7.29 -26.95 -7.67
CA SER A 175 7.59 -27.73 -6.47
C SER A 175 6.81 -27.19 -5.26
N ARG A 176 6.80 -25.86 -5.06
CA ARG A 176 6.12 -25.26 -3.91
C ARG A 176 4.59 -25.35 -3.96
N TYR A 177 4.01 -25.44 -5.16
CA TYR A 177 2.56 -25.64 -5.31
C TYR A 177 2.13 -27.09 -5.04
N ALA A 178 3.03 -28.05 -5.23
CA ALA A 178 2.75 -29.47 -5.00
C ALA A 178 2.89 -29.90 -3.53
N GLU A 179 3.67 -29.16 -2.74
CA GLU A 179 3.80 -29.33 -1.28
C GLU A 179 2.53 -28.93 -0.52
#